data_AF-A0A349E2S0-F1
#
_entry.id   AF-A0A349E2S0-F1
#
_cell.length_a   1.000
_cell.length_b   1.000
_cell.length_c   1.000
_cell.angle_alpha   90.00
_cell.angle_beta   90.00
_cell.angle_gamma   90.00
#
_symmetry.space_group_name_H-M   'P 1'
#
loop_
_entity.id
_entity.type
_entity.pdbx_description
1 polymer ?
#
loop_
_entity_poly.entity_id
_entity_poly.type
_entity_poly.pdbx_seq_one_letter_code
_entity_poly.pdbx_strand_id
1 'polypeptide(L)'
;MIFGYYTVSLKTIQANQLPAEIPVEAGTHFECGLKLAHILFIPIFPMGKQWLLKRDGNSYEVTPEAAQLFDTLYGKPKTPWYAFAGLILAGLALVYFSVQDMIEDRRRMSYLKETKKQQLNEKIKSFENPLVSDFYALEGSNGQYFGVKVDSASEDKVWVRYLINDQGFGFNNQNNTLAPFIVNRGKFSVTTLAKKDVMKSYQDKKALVKIKGLASGQPLKVVDVYNIDIDAKKTKIAIKDPETTVAVKDVLKRFVTQTSMDSSLALMDTSSKVYLLGVVKTALTNDARKMKRFIMTSKNSTVTYAMMMYARYAYLSGKRDKKDESNAKLLRNFGFFSKLIGGVGLWSINDKIKDINVMSVTLTGINKASARLSLYSNILQTRSKIYFSVDLNKENGQWKVNLPSTFSYTSNQVFKVGRFTEGPRLYRERVRTDLKKLDKKNQTVFAPELVY
;
A
#
# COMPACT_ATOMS: atom_id res chain seq x y z
N MET A 1 -23.95 13.07 39.46
CA MET A 1 -24.78 12.25 38.54
C MET A 1 -24.76 12.93 37.16
N ILE A 2 -24.43 12.21 36.08
CA ILE A 2 -24.22 12.81 34.75
C ILE A 2 -25.55 13.14 34.04
N PHE A 3 -26.57 12.29 34.23
CA PHE A 3 -27.96 12.53 33.80
C PHE A 3 -28.87 12.54 35.03
N GLY A 4 -29.80 13.47 35.12
CA GLY A 4 -30.71 13.56 36.25
C GLY A 4 -31.78 14.61 36.05
N TYR A 5 -32.50 14.92 37.13
CA TYR A 5 -33.40 16.06 37.18
C TYR A 5 -33.11 16.91 38.41
N TYR A 6 -33.31 18.21 38.29
CA TYR A 6 -33.40 19.12 39.43
C TYR A 6 -34.60 20.02 39.26
N THR A 7 -35.01 20.64 40.36
CA THR A 7 -36.14 21.57 40.39
C THR A 7 -35.61 22.98 40.58
N VAL A 8 -35.98 23.90 39.69
CA VAL A 8 -35.71 25.33 39.85
C VAL A 8 -37.00 26.00 40.28
N SER A 9 -36.97 26.79 41.37
CA SER A 9 -38.12 27.61 41.75
C SER A 9 -38.37 28.67 40.67
N LEU A 10 -39.56 28.65 40.08
CA LEU A 10 -40.02 29.70 39.17
C LEU A 10 -40.76 30.81 39.93
N LYS A 11 -41.45 30.44 41.00
CA LYS A 11 -42.27 31.34 41.81
C LYS A 11 -42.37 30.80 43.22
N THR A 12 -42.22 31.68 44.22
CA THR A 12 -42.38 31.35 45.64
C THR A 12 -43.51 32.18 46.23
N ILE A 13 -44.37 31.54 47.01
CA ILE A 13 -45.49 32.14 47.74
C ILE A 13 -45.27 31.88 49.23
N GLN A 14 -45.13 32.96 50.00
CA GLN A 14 -44.91 32.89 51.44
C GLN A 14 -46.24 32.68 52.19
N ALA A 15 -46.21 32.12 53.40
CA ALA A 15 -47.43 31.88 54.20
C ALA A 15 -48.30 33.13 54.37
N ASN A 16 -47.70 34.31 54.52
CA ASN A 16 -48.41 35.58 54.66
C ASN A 16 -49.09 36.08 53.37
N GLN A 17 -48.84 35.45 52.23
CA GLN A 17 -49.48 35.76 50.95
C GLN A 17 -50.69 34.88 50.68
N LEU A 18 -50.94 33.87 51.53
CA LEU A 18 -52.05 32.93 51.38
C LEU A 18 -53.33 33.48 52.01
N PRO A 19 -54.51 33.12 51.48
CA PRO A 19 -55.79 33.41 52.13
C PRO A 19 -55.81 32.86 53.57
N ALA A 20 -56.42 33.61 54.50
CA ALA A 20 -56.47 33.24 55.92
C ALA A 20 -57.12 31.86 56.21
N GLU A 21 -57.91 31.37 55.25
CA GLU A 21 -58.62 30.10 55.28
C GLU A 21 -57.71 28.87 55.06
N ILE A 22 -56.48 29.07 54.59
CA ILE A 22 -55.49 28.00 54.42
C ILE A 22 -54.52 28.08 55.62
N PRO A 23 -54.77 27.33 56.71
CA PRO A 23 -53.88 27.35 57.86
C PRO A 23 -52.55 26.71 57.48
N VAL A 24 -51.48 27.51 57.53
CA VAL A 24 -50.12 27.03 57.29
C VAL A 24 -49.24 27.43 58.46
N GLU A 25 -48.39 26.51 58.89
CA GLU A 25 -47.49 26.75 60.00
C GLU A 25 -46.46 27.83 59.66
N ALA A 26 -46.05 28.59 60.68
CA ALA A 26 -45.06 29.66 60.53
C ALA A 26 -43.74 29.10 59.98
N GLY A 27 -43.17 29.78 58.97
CA GLY A 27 -41.95 29.34 58.28
C GLY A 27 -42.18 28.40 57.10
N THR A 28 -43.43 28.07 56.79
CA THR A 28 -43.80 27.27 55.61
C THR A 28 -44.05 28.15 54.38
N HIS A 29 -43.61 27.72 53.20
CA HIS A 29 -43.90 28.42 51.94
C HIS A 29 -44.14 27.45 50.78
N PHE A 30 -44.82 27.92 49.74
CA PHE A 30 -45.11 27.14 48.53
C PHE A 30 -44.23 27.61 47.38
N GLU A 31 -43.69 26.68 46.58
CA GLU A 31 -42.89 26.99 45.40
C GLU A 31 -43.42 26.29 44.16
N CYS A 32 -43.64 27.04 43.08
CA CYS A 32 -43.85 26.45 41.76
C CYS A 32 -42.48 26.09 41.18
N GLY A 33 -42.10 24.83 41.36
CA GLY A 33 -40.85 24.27 40.86
C GLY A 33 -40.98 23.79 39.41
N LEU A 34 -40.03 24.16 38.56
CA LEU A 34 -39.85 23.55 37.24
C LEU A 34 -38.88 22.38 37.34
N LYS A 35 -39.38 21.17 37.14
CA LYS A 35 -38.56 19.97 37.04
C LYS A 35 -37.87 19.96 35.67
N LEU A 36 -36.54 20.03 35.66
CA LEU A 36 -35.71 20.08 34.47
C LEU A 36 -34.92 18.78 34.34
N ALA A 37 -35.01 18.13 33.18
CA ALA A 37 -34.06 17.08 32.81
C ALA A 37 -32.71 17.74 32.47
N HIS A 38 -31.59 17.18 32.93
CA HIS A 38 -30.27 17.72 32.61
C HIS A 38 -29.24 16.65 32.26
N ILE A 39 -28.24 17.05 31.48
CA ILE A 39 -26.94 16.36 31.38
C ILE A 39 -25.88 17.34 31.86
N LEU A 40 -25.03 16.91 32.82
CA LEU A 40 -23.95 17.76 33.37
C LEU A 40 -24.44 19.16 33.80
N PHE A 41 -25.57 19.23 34.49
CA PHE A 41 -26.27 20.45 34.93
C PHE A 41 -26.87 21.34 33.82
N ILE A 42 -26.69 21.02 32.53
CA ILE A 42 -27.31 21.75 31.40
C ILE A 42 -28.75 21.26 31.21
N PRO A 43 -29.78 22.13 31.36
CA PRO A 43 -31.18 21.76 31.10
C PRO A 43 -31.37 21.33 29.65
N ILE A 44 -32.00 20.18 29.42
CA ILE A 44 -32.28 19.67 28.07
C ILE A 44 -33.73 19.97 27.68
N PHE A 45 -34.68 19.61 28.55
CA PHE A 45 -36.08 19.93 28.38
C PHE A 45 -36.81 20.00 29.73
N PRO A 46 -37.86 20.82 29.84
CA PRO A 46 -38.74 20.83 31.00
C PRO A 46 -39.56 19.53 31.07
N MET A 47 -39.56 18.88 32.23
CA MET A 47 -40.38 17.68 32.48
C MET A 47 -41.78 18.03 32.98
N GLY A 48 -41.91 19.15 33.70
CA GLY A 48 -43.18 19.59 34.25
C GLY A 48 -43.01 20.68 35.30
N LYS A 49 -44.11 21.36 35.64
CA LYS A 49 -44.18 22.28 36.77
C LYS A 49 -45.00 21.63 37.87
N GLN A 50 -44.55 21.79 39.11
CA GLN A 50 -45.23 21.24 40.27
C GLN A 50 -45.15 22.23 41.43
N TRP A 51 -46.24 22.36 42.18
CA TRP A 51 -46.25 23.09 43.43
C TRP A 51 -45.69 22.20 44.54
N LEU A 52 -44.71 22.74 45.26
CA LEU A 52 -44.05 22.06 46.36
C LEU A 52 -44.26 22.87 47.64
N LEU A 53 -44.64 22.18 48.72
CA LEU A 53 -44.64 22.73 50.06
C LEU A 53 -43.23 22.60 50.64
N LYS A 54 -42.64 23.73 51.04
CA LYS A 54 -41.37 23.78 51.76
C LYS A 54 -41.64 23.99 53.24
N ARG A 55 -41.33 22.97 54.04
CA ARG A 55 -41.51 22.98 55.49
C ARG A 55 -40.32 22.30 56.15
N ASP A 56 -39.71 22.97 57.12
CA ASP A 56 -38.58 22.45 57.91
C ASP A 56 -37.41 21.92 57.06
N GLY A 57 -37.13 22.61 55.95
CA GLY A 57 -36.09 22.23 54.97
C GLY A 57 -36.46 21.09 54.03
N ASN A 58 -37.59 20.42 54.26
CA ASN A 58 -38.10 19.33 53.42
C ASN A 58 -39.06 19.86 52.34
N SER A 59 -39.20 19.09 51.25
CA SER A 59 -40.09 19.40 50.14
C SER A 59 -41.17 18.34 50.00
N TYR A 60 -42.43 18.74 50.05
CA TYR A 60 -43.59 17.85 49.93
C TYR A 60 -44.39 18.24 48.68
N GLU A 61 -44.91 17.24 47.98
CA GLU A 61 -45.79 17.47 46.83
C GLU A 61 -47.17 17.93 47.32
N VAL A 62 -47.69 18.99 46.69
CA VAL A 62 -49.01 19.53 47.00
C VAL A 62 -50.08 18.69 46.30
N THR A 63 -51.25 18.51 46.92
CA THR A 63 -52.35 17.77 46.29
C THR A 63 -52.83 18.47 45.00
N PRO A 64 -53.38 17.73 44.02
CA PRO A 64 -53.83 18.32 42.76
C PRO A 64 -54.82 19.47 42.92
N GLU A 65 -55.71 19.39 43.91
CA GLU A 65 -56.73 20.40 44.21
C GLU A 65 -56.08 21.71 44.68
N ALA A 66 -55.09 21.63 45.58
CA ALA A 66 -54.37 22.79 46.06
C ALA A 66 -53.44 23.37 44.98
N ALA A 67 -52.84 22.53 44.13
CA ALA A 67 -52.08 23.01 42.97
C ALA A 67 -52.96 23.80 41.99
N GLN A 68 -54.19 23.34 41.72
CA GLN A 68 -55.15 24.04 40.88
C GLN A 68 -55.61 25.37 41.51
N LEU A 69 -55.82 25.38 42.83
CA LEU A 69 -56.12 26.61 43.56
C LEU A 69 -54.99 27.64 43.41
N PHE A 70 -53.73 27.23 43.61
CA PHE A 70 -52.58 28.12 43.44
C PHE A 70 -52.40 28.63 42.00
N ASP A 71 -52.61 27.77 41.00
CA ASP A 71 -52.59 28.17 39.61
C ASP A 71 -53.69 29.21 39.29
N THR A 72 -54.85 29.11 39.95
CA THR A 72 -55.99 30.05 39.79
C THR A 72 -55.69 31.39 40.47
N LEU A 73 -55.19 31.35 41.72
CA LEU A 73 -54.92 32.55 42.52
C LEU A 73 -53.71 33.35 42.02
N TYR A 74 -52.66 32.67 41.58
CA TYR A 74 -51.37 33.31 41.30
C TYR A 74 -50.91 33.17 39.85
N GLY A 75 -51.66 32.46 39.01
CA GLY A 75 -51.33 32.21 37.61
C GLY A 75 -50.20 31.19 37.41
N LYS A 76 -50.18 30.56 36.23
CA LYS A 76 -49.14 29.60 35.85
C LYS A 76 -47.88 30.34 35.36
N PRO A 77 -46.73 30.23 36.04
CA PRO A 77 -45.50 30.88 35.57
C PRO A 77 -45.10 30.31 34.19
N LYS A 78 -44.57 31.15 33.28
CA LYS A 78 -44.09 30.70 31.96
C LYS A 78 -42.80 29.88 32.11
N THR A 79 -42.57 28.94 31.20
CA THR A 79 -41.31 28.19 31.17
C THR A 79 -40.21 29.08 30.59
N PRO A 80 -39.08 29.29 31.29
CA PRO A 80 -37.99 30.09 30.78
C PRO A 80 -37.30 29.41 29.58
N TRP A 81 -36.79 30.19 28.63
CA TRP A 81 -36.16 29.67 27.41
C TRP A 81 -34.92 28.81 27.69
N TYR A 82 -34.19 29.11 28.77
CA TYR A 82 -32.99 28.34 29.17
C TYR A 82 -33.31 26.91 29.61
N ALA A 83 -34.60 26.58 29.86
CA ALA A 83 -35.04 25.20 30.09
C ALA A 83 -34.76 24.28 28.87
N PHE A 84 -34.51 24.86 27.71
CA PHE A 84 -34.19 24.19 26.44
C PHE A 84 -32.72 24.38 26.01
N ALA A 85 -31.84 24.83 26.91
CA ALA A 85 -30.46 25.18 26.58
C ALA A 85 -29.70 24.03 25.88
N GLY A 86 -29.90 22.78 26.32
CA GLY A 86 -29.29 21.59 25.72
C GLY A 86 -29.74 21.37 24.27
N LEU A 87 -31.03 21.55 23.96
CA LEU A 87 -31.53 21.45 22.57
C LEU A 87 -31.02 22.59 21.69
N ILE A 88 -30.95 23.81 22.24
CA ILE A 88 -30.39 24.97 21.53
C ILE A 88 -28.91 24.73 21.21
N LEU A 89 -28.12 24.26 22.19
CA LEU A 89 -26.71 23.93 21.99
C LEU A 89 -26.53 22.80 20.98
N ALA A 90 -27.38 21.77 21.00
CA ALA A 90 -27.36 20.71 20.00
C ALA A 90 -27.66 21.26 18.60
N GLY A 91 -28.66 22.14 18.46
CA GLY A 91 -28.97 22.81 17.20
C GLY A 91 -27.81 23.66 16.67
N LEU A 92 -27.17 24.45 17.53
CA LEU A 92 -25.99 25.25 17.17
C LEU A 92 -24.80 24.38 16.78
N ALA A 93 -24.57 23.27 17.48
CA ALA A 93 -23.52 22.32 17.14
C ALA A 93 -23.78 21.70 15.74
N LEU A 94 -25.01 21.29 15.45
CA LEU A 94 -25.38 20.77 14.13
C LEU A 94 -25.15 21.80 13.02
N VAL A 95 -25.54 23.05 13.23
CA VAL A 95 -25.28 24.14 12.27
C VAL A 95 -23.78 24.37 12.09
N TYR A 96 -23.03 24.40 13.19
CA TYR A 96 -21.57 24.56 13.15
C TYR A 96 -20.90 23.44 12.34
N PHE A 97 -21.22 22.17 12.61
CA PHE A 97 -20.67 21.04 11.86
C PHE A 97 -21.08 21.08 10.39
N SER A 98 -22.33 21.41 10.07
CA SER A 98 -22.78 21.53 8.68
C SER A 98 -22.05 22.64 7.91
N VAL A 99 -21.77 23.78 8.55
CA VAL A 99 -20.99 24.86 7.94
C VAL A 99 -19.53 24.45 7.76
N GLN A 100 -18.92 23.76 8.72
CA GLN A 100 -17.56 23.23 8.59
C GLN A 100 -17.46 22.25 7.41
N ASP A 101 -18.36 21.27 7.33
CA ASP A 101 -18.40 20.29 6.24
C ASP A 101 -18.51 20.98 4.87
N MET A 102 -19.40 21.99 4.75
CA MET A 102 -19.55 22.75 3.50
C MET A 102 -18.28 23.54 3.12
N ILE A 103 -17.57 24.12 4.10
CA ILE A 103 -16.32 24.84 3.86
C ILE A 103 -15.22 23.87 3.42
N GLU A 104 -15.10 22.71 4.08
CA GLU A 104 -14.14 21.68 3.73
C GLU A 104 -14.38 21.13 2.32
N ASP A 105 -15.63 20.87 1.95
CA ASP A 105 -15.99 20.41 0.60
C ASP A 105 -15.62 21.44 -0.47
N ARG A 106 -15.88 22.73 -0.23
CA ARG A 106 -15.48 23.80 -1.18
C ARG A 106 -13.97 23.91 -1.31
N ARG A 107 -13.22 23.80 -0.20
CA ARG A 107 -11.75 23.81 -0.22
C ARG A 107 -11.21 22.60 -0.98
N ARG A 108 -11.75 21.41 -0.72
CA ARG A 108 -11.40 20.18 -1.42
C ARG A 108 -11.66 20.28 -2.92
N MET A 109 -12.83 20.79 -3.32
CA MET A 109 -13.17 20.97 -4.74
C MET A 109 -12.25 21.98 -5.44
N SER A 110 -11.89 23.08 -4.76
CA SER A 110 -10.96 24.09 -5.29
C SER A 110 -9.56 23.51 -5.46
N TYR A 111 -9.05 22.80 -4.45
CA TYR A 111 -7.78 22.08 -4.52
C TYR A 111 -7.76 21.03 -5.64
N LEU A 112 -8.84 20.26 -5.81
CA LEU A 112 -8.98 19.30 -6.90
C LEU A 112 -9.01 19.98 -8.28
N LYS A 113 -9.59 21.17 -8.38
CA LYS A 113 -9.59 21.95 -9.63
C LYS A 113 -8.20 22.49 -9.96
N GLU A 114 -7.48 23.01 -8.96
CA GLU A 114 -6.12 23.51 -9.11
C GLU A 114 -5.14 22.39 -9.48
N THR A 115 -5.18 21.26 -8.77
CA THR A 115 -4.34 20.08 -9.09
C THR A 115 -4.61 19.55 -10.49
N LYS A 116 -5.88 19.49 -10.93
CA LYS A 116 -6.22 19.14 -12.33
C LYS A 116 -5.67 20.14 -13.33
N LYS A 117 -5.72 21.45 -13.02
CA LYS A 117 -5.15 22.50 -13.87
C LYS A 117 -3.61 22.39 -13.95
N GLN A 118 -2.95 22.12 -12.82
CA GLN A 118 -1.51 21.87 -12.77
C GLN A 118 -1.12 20.65 -13.60
N GLN A 119 -1.82 19.52 -13.42
CA GLN A 119 -1.60 18.30 -14.22
C GLN A 119 -1.83 18.55 -15.72
N LEU A 120 -2.86 19.30 -16.09
CA LEU A 120 -3.10 19.67 -17.48
C LEU A 120 -1.96 20.53 -18.04
N ASN A 121 -1.50 21.53 -17.26
CA ASN A 121 -0.38 22.38 -17.65
C ASN A 121 0.93 21.60 -17.80
N GLU A 122 1.20 20.62 -16.92
CA GLU A 122 2.34 19.72 -17.04
C GLU A 122 2.26 18.87 -18.31
N LYS A 123 1.08 18.34 -18.63
CA LYS A 123 0.85 17.62 -19.89
C LYS A 123 1.03 18.53 -21.11
N ILE A 124 0.54 19.78 -21.07
CA ILE A 124 0.75 20.75 -22.16
C ILE A 124 2.24 21.01 -22.39
N LYS A 125 3.00 21.24 -21.31
CA LYS A 125 4.46 21.43 -21.39
C LYS A 125 5.19 20.23 -22.01
N SER A 126 4.70 19.00 -21.80
CA SER A 126 5.27 17.80 -22.44
C SER A 126 5.06 17.77 -23.96
N PHE A 127 4.05 18.45 -24.50
CA PHE A 127 3.89 18.59 -25.96
C PHE A 127 4.78 19.68 -26.56
N GLU A 128 5.07 20.73 -25.79
CA GLU A 128 6.03 21.79 -26.19
C GLU A 128 7.46 21.24 -26.23
N ASN A 129 7.81 20.45 -25.21
CA ASN A 129 9.13 19.84 -25.05
C ASN A 129 9.05 18.31 -24.88
N PRO A 130 8.71 17.56 -25.95
CA PRO A 130 8.60 16.10 -25.88
C PRO A 130 9.92 15.45 -25.48
N LEU A 131 9.85 14.51 -24.55
CA LEU A 131 10.97 13.69 -24.10
C LEU A 131 10.88 12.30 -24.72
N VAL A 132 12.01 11.62 -24.89
CA VAL A 132 12.06 10.23 -25.40
C VAL A 132 11.40 9.20 -24.45
N SER A 133 11.10 9.62 -23.23
CA SER A 133 10.30 8.87 -22.25
C SER A 133 8.79 9.13 -22.37
N ASP A 134 8.35 9.98 -23.30
CA ASP A 134 6.94 10.26 -23.52
C ASP A 134 6.28 9.22 -24.43
N PHE A 135 5.06 8.86 -24.06
CA PHE A 135 4.17 8.01 -24.82
C PHE A 135 2.85 8.74 -25.01
N TYR A 136 2.34 8.76 -26.23
CA TYR A 136 1.01 9.32 -26.52
C TYR A 136 0.00 8.20 -26.69
N ALA A 137 -1.15 8.37 -26.03
CA ALA A 137 -2.33 7.57 -26.29
C ALA A 137 -3.15 8.27 -27.37
N LEU A 138 -3.39 7.56 -28.47
CA LEU A 138 -4.16 8.04 -29.62
C LEU A 138 -5.48 7.28 -29.69
N GLU A 139 -6.59 7.96 -29.94
CA GLU A 139 -7.93 7.38 -30.10
C GLU A 139 -8.38 7.51 -31.56
N GLY A 140 -8.84 6.40 -32.15
CA GLY A 140 -9.45 6.35 -33.48
C GLY A 140 -10.95 6.62 -33.46
N SER A 141 -11.53 6.78 -34.65
CA SER A 141 -12.97 7.06 -34.85
C SER A 141 -13.90 5.96 -34.30
N ASN A 142 -13.40 4.71 -34.26
CA ASN A 142 -14.10 3.53 -33.75
C ASN A 142 -13.93 3.32 -32.23
N GLY A 143 -13.33 4.28 -31.52
CA GLY A 143 -13.06 4.16 -30.07
C GLY A 143 -11.91 3.22 -29.71
N GLN A 144 -11.17 2.70 -30.70
CA GLN A 144 -9.92 1.98 -30.43
C GLN A 144 -8.81 2.96 -30.09
N TYR A 145 -7.91 2.52 -29.21
CA TYR A 145 -6.78 3.28 -28.77
C TYR A 145 -5.46 2.65 -29.22
N PHE A 146 -4.46 3.48 -29.47
CA PHE A 146 -3.14 3.11 -29.94
C PHE A 146 -2.07 3.80 -29.10
N GLY A 147 -0.95 3.12 -28.89
CA GLY A 147 0.22 3.70 -28.23
C GLY A 147 1.28 4.11 -29.24
N VAL A 148 1.81 5.33 -29.10
CA VAL A 148 3.02 5.77 -29.82
C VAL A 148 4.06 6.27 -28.82
N LYS A 149 5.35 6.02 -29.09
CA LYS A 149 6.46 6.47 -28.24
C LYS A 149 7.22 7.59 -28.94
N VAL A 150 7.58 8.64 -28.23
CA VAL A 150 8.47 9.68 -28.77
C VAL A 150 9.88 9.08 -28.98
N ASP A 151 10.38 9.21 -30.21
CA ASP A 151 11.69 8.73 -30.63
C ASP A 151 12.73 9.85 -30.59
N SER A 152 12.36 11.02 -31.10
CA SER A 152 13.14 12.27 -31.03
C SER A 152 12.22 13.48 -31.26
N ALA A 153 12.72 14.68 -30.98
CA ALA A 153 11.98 15.93 -31.20
C ALA A 153 12.92 17.05 -31.67
N SER A 154 12.35 17.98 -32.45
CA SER A 154 12.99 19.24 -32.88
C SER A 154 12.11 20.41 -32.43
N GLU A 155 12.27 21.61 -32.98
CA GLU A 155 11.46 22.76 -32.60
C GLU A 155 9.96 22.58 -32.94
N ASP A 156 9.65 22.22 -34.20
CA ASP A 156 8.29 22.16 -34.74
C ASP A 156 7.74 20.74 -34.93
N LYS A 157 8.62 19.72 -34.91
CA LYS A 157 8.29 18.32 -35.20
C LYS A 157 8.66 17.37 -34.08
N VAL A 158 7.91 16.28 -34.00
CA VAL A 158 8.18 15.12 -33.14
C VAL A 158 8.17 13.85 -33.98
N TRP A 159 9.19 13.01 -33.82
CA TRP A 159 9.25 11.68 -34.42
C TRP A 159 8.68 10.69 -33.41
N VAL A 160 7.67 9.94 -33.84
CA VAL A 160 7.03 8.93 -33.00
C VAL A 160 7.22 7.55 -33.60
N ARG A 161 7.61 6.61 -32.73
CA ARG A 161 7.72 5.19 -33.02
C ARG A 161 6.39 4.52 -32.69
N TYR A 162 5.93 3.64 -33.58
CA TYR A 162 4.68 2.91 -33.42
C TYR A 162 4.79 1.48 -33.96
N LEU A 163 3.94 0.58 -33.46
CA LEU A 163 3.82 -0.80 -33.94
C LEU A 163 3.02 -0.81 -35.26
N ILE A 164 3.61 -1.34 -36.33
CA ILE A 164 2.93 -1.45 -37.63
C ILE A 164 1.77 -2.44 -37.52
N ASN A 165 0.60 -2.08 -38.07
CA ASN A 165 -0.62 -2.90 -38.04
C ASN A 165 -1.09 -3.24 -36.63
N ASP A 166 -0.84 -2.34 -35.66
CA ASP A 166 -1.41 -2.45 -34.32
C ASP A 166 -2.94 -2.51 -34.42
N GLN A 167 -3.54 -3.51 -33.77
CA GLN A 167 -4.99 -3.70 -33.73
C GLN A 167 -5.67 -2.74 -32.74
N GLY A 168 -4.87 -2.02 -31.96
CA GLY A 168 -5.33 -1.14 -30.91
C GLY A 168 -5.94 -1.90 -29.74
N PHE A 169 -6.49 -1.15 -28.79
CA PHE A 169 -7.08 -1.67 -27.56
C PHE A 169 -8.36 -0.91 -27.20
N GLY A 170 -9.26 -1.55 -26.45
CA GLY A 170 -10.62 -1.03 -26.24
C GLY A 170 -10.76 0.09 -25.19
N PHE A 171 -9.71 0.47 -24.47
CA PHE A 171 -9.80 1.50 -23.42
C PHE A 171 -8.47 2.19 -23.13
N ASN A 172 -8.52 3.51 -22.94
CA ASN A 172 -7.37 4.33 -22.62
C ASN A 172 -6.82 4.03 -21.22
N ASN A 173 -5.62 3.48 -21.14
CA ASN A 173 -4.83 3.49 -19.92
C ASN A 173 -3.34 3.33 -20.24
N GLN A 174 -2.52 3.74 -19.28
CA GLN A 174 -1.07 3.67 -19.30
C GLN A 174 -0.52 2.29 -19.72
N ASN A 175 -0.97 1.19 -19.13
CA ASN A 175 -0.43 -0.15 -19.43
C ASN A 175 -0.70 -0.55 -20.89
N ASN A 176 -1.88 -0.26 -21.43
CA ASN A 176 -2.20 -0.57 -22.81
C ASN A 176 -1.36 0.28 -23.79
N THR A 177 -1.21 1.58 -23.51
CA THR A 177 -0.38 2.48 -24.33
C THR A 177 1.09 2.05 -24.36
N LEU A 178 1.61 1.52 -23.25
CA LEU A 178 2.99 1.04 -23.14
C LEU A 178 3.19 -0.38 -23.69
N ALA A 179 2.13 -1.20 -23.80
CA ALA A 179 2.23 -2.63 -24.08
C ALA A 179 3.03 -2.97 -25.34
N PRO A 180 2.81 -2.34 -26.51
CA PRO A 180 3.59 -2.64 -27.71
C PRO A 180 5.10 -2.48 -27.47
N PHE A 181 5.51 -1.44 -26.76
CA PHE A 181 6.92 -1.07 -26.54
C PHE A 181 7.60 -1.91 -25.47
N ILE A 182 6.85 -2.41 -24.49
CA ILE A 182 7.37 -3.24 -23.40
C ILE A 182 7.44 -4.70 -23.82
N VAL A 183 6.42 -5.17 -24.54
CA VAL A 183 6.43 -6.49 -25.19
C VAL A 183 7.49 -6.55 -26.28
N ASN A 184 7.64 -5.45 -27.03
CA ASN A 184 8.63 -5.27 -28.09
C ASN A 184 8.65 -6.43 -29.11
N ARG A 185 7.47 -6.85 -29.56
CA ARG A 185 7.30 -7.85 -30.63
C ARG A 185 6.65 -7.19 -31.84
N GLY A 186 7.08 -7.58 -33.02
CA GLY A 186 6.61 -7.04 -34.29
C GLY A 186 7.55 -6.01 -34.91
N LYS A 187 7.10 -5.39 -36.00
CA LYS A 187 7.86 -4.39 -36.74
C LYS A 187 7.42 -3.00 -36.29
N PHE A 188 8.37 -2.18 -35.89
CA PHE A 188 8.13 -0.78 -35.57
C PHE A 188 8.49 0.11 -36.75
N SER A 189 7.76 1.20 -36.91
CA SER A 189 8.12 2.28 -37.83
C SER A 189 8.20 3.59 -37.07
N VAL A 190 8.90 4.56 -37.64
CA VAL A 190 8.99 5.93 -37.13
C VAL A 190 8.32 6.84 -38.14
N THR A 191 7.46 7.73 -37.68
CA THR A 191 6.85 8.78 -38.49
C THR A 191 7.00 10.12 -37.82
N THR A 192 7.02 11.18 -38.62
CA THR A 192 7.09 12.55 -38.11
C THR A 192 5.69 13.13 -38.00
N LEU A 193 5.45 13.88 -36.93
CA LEU A 193 4.23 14.64 -36.66
C LEU A 193 4.59 16.10 -36.37
N ALA A 194 3.75 17.04 -36.76
CA ALA A 194 3.89 18.43 -36.33
C ALA A 194 3.46 18.55 -34.86
N LYS A 195 4.30 19.16 -34.01
CA LYS A 195 3.97 19.37 -32.58
C LYS A 195 2.67 20.15 -32.40
N LYS A 196 2.46 21.16 -33.25
CA LYS A 196 1.23 21.97 -33.26
C LYS A 196 -0.02 21.10 -33.42
N ASP A 197 0.02 20.09 -34.28
CA ASP A 197 -1.11 19.20 -34.52
C ASP A 197 -1.33 18.23 -33.36
N VAL A 198 -0.25 17.70 -32.77
CA VAL A 198 -0.32 16.84 -31.57
C VAL A 198 -0.93 17.62 -30.40
N MET A 199 -0.41 18.82 -30.13
CA MET A 199 -0.88 19.69 -29.05
C MET A 199 -2.33 20.12 -29.26
N LYS A 200 -2.68 20.58 -30.47
CA LYS A 200 -4.05 20.99 -30.80
C LYS A 200 -5.01 19.80 -30.75
N SER A 201 -4.57 18.61 -31.16
CA SER A 201 -5.37 17.38 -31.06
C SER A 201 -5.77 17.09 -29.61
N TYR A 202 -4.82 17.25 -28.68
CA TYR A 202 -5.05 17.06 -27.25
C TYR A 202 -5.95 18.15 -26.64
N GLN A 203 -5.64 19.43 -26.90
CA GLN A 203 -6.37 20.57 -26.32
C GLN A 203 -7.80 20.68 -26.85
N ASP A 204 -7.98 20.56 -28.18
CA ASP A 204 -9.28 20.71 -28.84
C ASP A 204 -10.09 19.41 -28.86
N LYS A 205 -9.50 18.29 -28.42
CA LYS A 205 -10.07 16.94 -28.52
C LYS A 205 -10.46 16.57 -29.97
N LYS A 206 -9.63 16.97 -30.94
CA LYS A 206 -9.86 16.76 -32.38
C LYS A 206 -8.93 15.70 -32.94
N ALA A 207 -9.42 14.92 -33.89
CA ALA A 207 -8.61 13.94 -34.60
C ALA A 207 -7.78 14.63 -35.69
N LEU A 208 -6.53 14.98 -35.39
CA LEU A 208 -5.63 15.72 -36.29
C LEU A 208 -4.39 14.91 -36.70
N VAL A 209 -4.03 13.88 -35.92
CA VAL A 209 -2.80 13.11 -36.11
C VAL A 209 -3.03 11.97 -37.10
N LYS A 210 -2.28 11.91 -38.22
CA LYS A 210 -2.39 10.82 -39.20
C LYS A 210 -1.14 9.97 -39.21
N ILE A 211 -1.29 8.65 -39.07
CA ILE A 211 -0.18 7.69 -39.08
C ILE A 211 -0.55 6.54 -40.02
N LYS A 212 0.12 6.42 -41.18
CA LYS A 212 -0.26 5.49 -42.28
C LYS A 212 -0.36 4.01 -41.86
N GLY A 213 0.32 3.59 -40.80
CA GLY A 213 0.29 2.20 -40.31
C GLY A 213 -0.60 1.94 -39.10
N LEU A 214 -1.41 2.93 -38.67
CA LEU A 214 -2.38 2.81 -37.59
C LEU A 214 -3.77 3.21 -38.10
N ALA A 215 -4.82 2.51 -37.67
CA ALA A 215 -6.21 2.80 -38.04
C ALA A 215 -6.42 3.10 -39.54
N SER A 216 -5.73 2.36 -40.41
CA SER A 216 -5.76 2.55 -41.87
C SER A 216 -5.43 3.98 -42.33
N GLY A 217 -4.64 4.73 -41.56
CA GLY A 217 -4.25 6.11 -41.86
C GLY A 217 -5.31 7.17 -41.55
N GLN A 218 -6.42 6.80 -40.90
CA GLN A 218 -7.42 7.77 -40.45
C GLN A 218 -6.83 8.77 -39.44
N PRO A 219 -7.38 10.00 -39.36
CA PRO A 219 -7.02 10.93 -38.30
C PRO A 219 -7.32 10.34 -36.91
N LEU A 220 -6.37 10.51 -36.00
CA LEU A 220 -6.41 10.07 -34.62
C LEU A 220 -6.38 11.28 -33.69
N LYS A 221 -7.03 11.12 -32.53
CA LYS A 221 -7.09 12.13 -31.47
C LYS A 221 -6.10 11.78 -30.36
N VAL A 222 -5.25 12.71 -29.96
CA VAL A 222 -4.38 12.55 -28.79
C VAL A 222 -5.25 12.69 -27.54
N VAL A 223 -5.34 11.63 -26.72
CA VAL A 223 -6.17 11.63 -25.51
C VAL A 223 -5.38 11.69 -24.22
N ASP A 224 -4.12 11.25 -24.24
CA ASP A 224 -3.27 11.28 -23.07
C ASP A 224 -1.78 11.29 -23.45
N VAL A 225 -0.95 11.70 -22.49
CA VAL A 225 0.51 11.62 -22.55
C VAL A 225 1.04 11.06 -21.24
N TYR A 226 1.93 10.09 -21.35
CA TYR A 226 2.59 9.44 -20.23
C TYR A 226 4.09 9.66 -20.31
N ASN A 227 4.65 10.42 -19.37
CA ASN A 227 6.10 10.53 -19.20
C ASN A 227 6.59 9.41 -18.28
N ILE A 228 7.16 8.36 -18.86
CA ILE A 228 7.52 7.15 -18.14
C ILE A 228 8.86 6.63 -18.62
N ASP A 229 9.82 6.56 -17.69
CA ASP A 229 10.99 5.73 -17.87
C ASP A 229 10.63 4.25 -17.61
N ILE A 230 10.41 3.51 -18.70
CA ILE A 230 10.08 2.07 -18.68
C ILE A 230 11.19 1.20 -18.08
N ASP A 231 12.41 1.73 -17.94
CA ASP A 231 13.54 1.05 -17.33
C ASP A 231 13.74 1.44 -15.85
N ALA A 232 13.12 2.53 -15.39
CA ALA A 232 13.19 2.96 -14.00
C ALA A 232 12.56 1.94 -13.04
N LYS A 233 13.19 1.75 -11.88
CA LYS A 233 12.76 0.78 -10.86
C LYS A 233 11.41 1.11 -10.18
N LYS A 234 10.90 2.34 -10.32
CA LYS A 234 9.75 2.85 -9.55
C LYS A 234 8.43 2.89 -10.33
N THR A 235 8.42 2.52 -11.60
CA THR A 235 7.21 2.61 -12.43
C THR A 235 6.28 1.43 -12.16
N LYS A 236 5.00 1.73 -11.90
CA LYS A 236 3.95 0.71 -11.68
C LYS A 236 3.42 0.22 -13.02
N ILE A 237 4.21 -0.57 -13.72
CA ILE A 237 3.84 -1.19 -14.99
C ILE A 237 3.41 -2.64 -14.71
N ALA A 238 2.26 -3.04 -15.25
CA ALA A 238 1.77 -4.41 -15.12
C ALA A 238 1.05 -4.85 -16.40
N ILE A 239 1.81 -5.44 -17.33
CA ILE A 239 1.30 -5.82 -18.65
C ILE A 239 1.27 -7.34 -18.76
N LYS A 240 0.11 -7.89 -19.13
CA LYS A 240 -0.05 -9.33 -19.33
C LYS A 240 0.33 -9.68 -20.76
N ASP A 241 1.12 -10.73 -20.90
CA ASP A 241 1.53 -11.25 -22.19
C ASP A 241 1.54 -12.79 -22.18
N PRO A 242 0.70 -13.48 -22.98
CA PRO A 242 0.66 -14.94 -23.03
C PRO A 242 2.00 -15.60 -23.38
N GLU A 243 2.73 -15.10 -24.37
CA GLU A 243 4.01 -15.71 -24.80
C GLU A 243 5.08 -15.58 -23.72
N THR A 244 5.24 -14.38 -23.15
CA THR A 244 6.13 -14.18 -22.00
C THR A 244 5.70 -15.04 -20.82
N THR A 245 4.40 -15.19 -20.58
CA THR A 245 3.88 -16.03 -19.49
C THR A 245 4.34 -17.49 -19.64
N VAL A 246 4.25 -18.06 -20.84
CA VAL A 246 4.72 -19.42 -21.12
C VAL A 246 6.23 -19.53 -20.91
N ALA A 247 7.01 -18.60 -21.46
CA ALA A 247 8.47 -18.61 -21.35
C ALA A 247 8.96 -18.47 -19.89
N VAL A 248 8.34 -17.56 -19.12
CA VAL A 248 8.67 -17.37 -17.69
C VAL A 248 8.28 -18.60 -16.86
N LYS A 249 7.14 -19.23 -17.15
CA LYS A 249 6.73 -20.48 -16.48
C LYS A 249 7.74 -21.60 -16.73
N ASP A 250 8.21 -21.77 -17.96
CA ASP A 250 9.24 -22.75 -18.30
C ASP A 250 10.54 -22.51 -17.53
N VAL A 251 11.05 -21.27 -17.56
CA VAL A 251 12.29 -20.90 -16.86
C VAL A 251 12.18 -21.14 -15.36
N LEU A 252 11.07 -20.77 -14.72
CA LEU A 252 10.87 -21.00 -13.29
C LEU A 252 10.81 -22.49 -12.95
N LYS A 253 10.10 -23.30 -13.77
CA LYS A 253 10.02 -24.75 -13.58
C LYS A 253 11.40 -25.39 -13.71
N ARG A 254 12.15 -25.05 -14.76
CA ARG A 254 13.53 -25.52 -14.95
C ARG A 254 14.46 -25.08 -13.83
N PHE A 255 14.30 -23.85 -13.32
CA PHE A 255 15.14 -23.33 -12.24
C PHE A 255 15.03 -24.18 -10.97
N VAL A 256 13.82 -24.63 -10.62
CA VAL A 256 13.59 -25.45 -9.41
C VAL A 256 13.80 -26.95 -9.61
N THR A 257 13.78 -27.46 -10.85
CA THR A 257 14.00 -28.89 -11.13
C THR A 257 15.43 -29.23 -11.53
N GLN A 258 16.18 -28.27 -12.07
CA GLN A 258 17.52 -28.53 -12.59
C GLN A 258 18.47 -28.92 -11.46
N THR A 259 19.26 -29.97 -11.65
CA THR A 259 20.26 -30.41 -10.65
C THR A 259 21.65 -29.89 -10.98
N SER A 260 22.03 -29.85 -12.27
CA SER A 260 23.34 -29.36 -12.72
C SER A 260 23.56 -27.88 -12.39
N MET A 261 24.72 -27.59 -11.79
CA MET A 261 25.09 -26.24 -11.38
C MET A 261 25.23 -25.28 -12.56
N ASP A 262 25.83 -25.73 -13.66
CA ASP A 262 26.10 -24.86 -14.81
C ASP A 262 24.80 -24.40 -15.48
N SER A 263 23.84 -25.31 -15.63
CA SER A 263 22.49 -24.98 -16.11
C SER A 263 21.74 -24.08 -15.13
N SER A 264 21.86 -24.32 -13.82
CA SER A 264 21.21 -23.46 -12.83
C SER A 264 21.79 -22.04 -12.80
N LEU A 265 23.11 -21.88 -13.01
CA LEU A 265 23.73 -20.57 -13.20
C LEU A 265 23.31 -19.91 -14.52
N ALA A 266 23.08 -20.68 -15.58
CA ALA A 266 22.60 -20.15 -16.85
C ALA A 266 21.20 -19.53 -16.71
N LEU A 267 20.36 -20.10 -15.84
CA LEU A 267 19.00 -19.60 -15.53
C LEU A 267 18.98 -18.44 -14.53
N MET A 268 20.12 -18.03 -13.94
CA MET A 268 20.21 -16.87 -13.05
C MET A 268 20.63 -15.61 -13.78
N ASP A 269 20.00 -14.49 -13.42
CA ASP A 269 20.42 -13.18 -13.90
C ASP A 269 21.81 -12.78 -13.37
N THR A 270 22.41 -11.77 -13.99
CA THR A 270 23.74 -11.28 -13.65
C THR A 270 23.79 -10.75 -12.22
N SER A 271 22.74 -10.04 -11.78
CA SER A 271 22.67 -9.48 -10.43
C SER A 271 22.69 -10.55 -9.32
N SER A 272 22.11 -11.72 -9.59
CA SER A 272 22.07 -12.88 -8.71
C SER A 272 23.45 -13.51 -8.56
N LYS A 273 24.20 -13.60 -9.66
CA LYS A 273 25.59 -14.09 -9.66
C LYS A 273 26.50 -13.13 -8.88
N VAL A 274 26.33 -11.83 -9.09
CA VAL A 274 27.04 -10.78 -8.33
C VAL A 274 26.68 -10.87 -6.85
N TYR A 275 25.41 -11.09 -6.49
CA TYR A 275 24.99 -11.28 -5.10
C TYR A 275 25.68 -12.49 -4.46
N LEU A 276 25.65 -13.66 -5.10
CA LEU A 276 26.29 -14.88 -4.57
C LEU A 276 27.80 -14.69 -4.37
N LEU A 277 28.47 -14.07 -5.33
CA LEU A 277 29.88 -13.68 -5.21
C LEU A 277 30.12 -12.68 -4.09
N GLY A 278 29.23 -11.71 -3.93
CA GLY A 278 29.27 -10.72 -2.86
C GLY A 278 29.19 -11.36 -1.48
N VAL A 279 28.30 -12.34 -1.29
CA VAL A 279 28.18 -13.10 -0.03
C VAL A 279 29.50 -13.78 0.32
N VAL A 280 30.05 -14.60 -0.57
CA VAL A 280 31.26 -15.38 -0.28
C VAL A 280 32.50 -14.49 -0.16
N LYS A 281 32.64 -13.46 -0.99
CA LYS A 281 33.76 -12.50 -0.89
C LYS A 281 33.71 -11.69 0.39
N THR A 282 32.53 -11.25 0.82
CA THR A 282 32.38 -10.55 2.09
C THR A 282 32.74 -11.49 3.25
N ALA A 283 32.29 -12.74 3.22
CA ALA A 283 32.66 -13.74 4.23
C ALA A 283 34.16 -14.04 4.27
N LEU A 284 34.84 -14.06 3.11
CA LEU A 284 36.29 -14.25 2.98
C LEU A 284 37.11 -13.17 3.70
N THR A 285 36.58 -11.95 3.84
CA THR A 285 37.27 -10.85 4.55
C THR A 285 37.43 -11.11 6.04
N ASN A 286 36.65 -12.04 6.62
CA ASN A 286 36.55 -12.29 8.05
C ASN A 286 36.19 -11.04 8.90
N ASP A 287 35.63 -10.00 8.29
CA ASP A 287 35.20 -8.78 8.98
C ASP A 287 33.71 -8.87 9.32
N ALA A 288 33.41 -9.12 10.60
CA ALA A 288 32.04 -9.29 11.09
C ALA A 288 31.17 -8.04 10.89
N ARG A 289 31.75 -6.83 10.92
CA ARG A 289 31.03 -5.58 10.68
C ARG A 289 30.66 -5.43 9.22
N LYS A 290 31.55 -5.77 8.29
CA LYS A 290 31.24 -5.82 6.85
C LYS A 290 30.17 -6.85 6.54
N MET A 291 30.25 -8.05 7.13
CA MET A 291 29.22 -9.08 6.99
C MET A 291 27.85 -8.59 7.49
N LYS A 292 27.79 -7.99 8.69
CA LYS A 292 26.56 -7.41 9.25
C LYS A 292 25.98 -6.33 8.34
N ARG A 293 26.82 -5.42 7.83
CA ARG A 293 26.39 -4.37 6.89
C ARG A 293 25.76 -4.97 5.64
N PHE A 294 26.41 -5.96 5.02
CA PHE A 294 25.88 -6.65 3.84
C PHE A 294 24.49 -7.25 4.12
N ILE A 295 24.32 -7.91 5.27
CA ILE A 295 23.05 -8.50 5.70
C ILE A 295 21.96 -7.43 5.86
N MET A 296 22.27 -6.32 6.54
CA MET A 296 21.30 -5.26 6.86
C MET A 296 20.88 -4.44 5.64
N THR A 297 21.72 -4.36 4.61
CA THR A 297 21.35 -3.69 3.34
C THR A 297 20.41 -4.51 2.45
N SER A 298 20.21 -5.79 2.75
CA SER A 298 19.35 -6.66 1.97
C SER A 298 17.87 -6.51 2.33
N LYS A 299 17.01 -6.47 1.31
CA LYS A 299 15.55 -6.49 1.47
C LYS A 299 15.06 -7.72 2.27
N ASN A 300 15.78 -8.84 2.19
CA ASN A 300 15.48 -10.07 2.92
C ASN A 300 16.66 -10.40 3.86
N SER A 301 16.89 -9.55 4.85
CA SER A 301 18.04 -9.63 5.76
C SER A 301 18.14 -10.97 6.49
N THR A 302 17.03 -11.55 6.96
CA THR A 302 17.01 -12.87 7.62
C THR A 302 17.51 -14.02 6.73
N VAL A 303 17.16 -13.99 5.44
CA VAL A 303 17.59 -15.01 4.47
C VAL A 303 19.06 -14.78 4.06
N THR A 304 19.45 -13.50 3.94
CA THR A 304 20.83 -13.09 3.66
C THR A 304 21.76 -13.43 4.81
N TYR A 305 21.29 -13.32 6.05
CA TYR A 305 21.98 -13.80 7.25
C TYR A 305 22.31 -15.29 7.13
N ALA A 306 21.33 -16.14 6.79
CA ALA A 306 21.58 -17.57 6.64
C ALA A 306 22.65 -17.84 5.58
N MET A 307 22.54 -17.21 4.41
CA MET A 307 23.55 -17.32 3.34
C MET A 307 24.95 -16.90 3.79
N MET A 308 25.07 -15.79 4.53
CA MET A 308 26.35 -15.30 5.06
C MET A 308 26.94 -16.26 6.10
N MET A 309 26.10 -16.77 7.01
CA MET A 309 26.55 -17.70 8.06
C MET A 309 27.02 -19.03 7.45
N TYR A 310 26.29 -19.60 6.50
CA TYR A 310 26.71 -20.79 5.79
C TYR A 310 27.97 -20.57 4.95
N ALA A 311 28.12 -19.39 4.32
CA ALA A 311 29.36 -19.03 3.63
C ALA A 311 30.55 -18.99 4.60
N ARG A 312 30.45 -18.26 5.71
CA ARG A 312 31.57 -18.05 6.64
C ARG A 312 31.96 -19.29 7.43
N TYR A 313 30.98 -19.99 8.00
CA TYR A 313 31.21 -21.01 9.03
C TYR A 313 31.12 -22.45 8.52
N ALA A 314 30.53 -22.70 7.34
CA ALA A 314 30.49 -24.04 6.75
C ALA A 314 31.29 -24.14 5.45
N TYR A 315 31.06 -23.25 4.48
CA TYR A 315 31.76 -23.32 3.19
C TYR A 315 33.25 -22.98 3.30
N LEU A 316 33.58 -21.84 3.94
CA LEU A 316 34.96 -21.36 4.04
C LEU A 316 35.78 -22.06 5.13
N SER A 317 35.14 -22.64 6.16
CA SER A 317 35.85 -23.36 7.21
C SER A 317 36.56 -24.62 6.70
N GLY A 318 36.04 -25.22 5.62
CA GLY A 318 36.68 -26.33 4.89
C GLY A 318 37.78 -25.91 3.90
N LYS A 319 38.01 -24.60 3.68
CA LYS A 319 38.99 -24.08 2.71
C LYS A 319 40.11 -23.32 3.42
N ARG A 320 41.04 -24.05 4.07
CA ARG A 320 42.11 -23.41 4.86
C ARG A 320 43.15 -22.65 4.02
N ASP A 321 43.38 -23.00 2.75
CA ASP A 321 44.58 -22.52 2.02
C ASP A 321 44.37 -22.02 0.57
N LYS A 322 43.14 -21.77 0.10
CA LYS A 322 42.89 -21.36 -1.30
C LYS A 322 42.42 -19.91 -1.41
N LYS A 323 43.36 -18.96 -1.35
CA LYS A 323 43.06 -17.52 -1.52
C LYS A 323 42.86 -17.09 -2.98
N ASP A 324 43.30 -17.89 -3.96
CA ASP A 324 43.34 -17.49 -5.37
C ASP A 324 42.38 -18.28 -6.29
N GLU A 325 41.13 -18.50 -5.85
CA GLU A 325 40.11 -19.03 -6.76
C GLU A 325 39.54 -17.92 -7.66
N SER A 326 39.49 -18.17 -8.97
CA SER A 326 38.83 -17.27 -9.90
C SER A 326 37.34 -17.07 -9.53
N ASN A 327 36.78 -15.89 -9.86
CA ASN A 327 35.37 -15.59 -9.55
C ASN A 327 34.41 -16.65 -10.14
N ALA A 328 34.68 -17.17 -11.34
CA ALA A 328 33.85 -18.20 -11.96
C ALA A 328 33.86 -19.50 -11.15
N LYS A 329 35.04 -19.94 -10.69
CA LYS A 329 35.19 -21.15 -9.87
C LYS A 329 34.56 -20.97 -8.49
N LEU A 330 34.76 -19.80 -7.87
CA LEU A 330 34.18 -19.47 -6.57
C LEU A 330 32.64 -19.44 -6.65
N LEU A 331 32.07 -18.78 -7.67
CA LEU A 331 30.62 -18.74 -7.90
C LEU A 331 30.04 -20.15 -8.10
N ARG A 332 30.69 -20.99 -8.92
CA ARG A 332 30.24 -22.37 -9.16
C ARG A 332 30.28 -23.19 -7.89
N ASN A 333 31.40 -23.17 -7.17
CA ASN A 333 31.59 -23.96 -5.95
C ASN A 333 30.66 -23.52 -4.82
N PHE A 334 30.59 -22.21 -4.56
CA PHE A 334 29.70 -21.67 -3.52
C PHE A 334 28.23 -21.81 -3.91
N GLY A 335 27.90 -21.59 -5.18
CA GLY A 335 26.54 -21.78 -5.70
C GLY A 335 26.05 -23.21 -5.54
N PHE A 336 26.91 -24.20 -5.80
CA PHE A 336 26.59 -25.62 -5.59
C PHE A 336 26.36 -25.91 -4.10
N PHE A 337 27.29 -25.46 -3.25
CA PHE A 337 27.16 -25.60 -1.79
C PHE A 337 25.86 -24.94 -1.26
N SER A 338 25.55 -23.71 -1.70
CA SER A 338 24.36 -22.99 -1.25
C SER A 338 23.05 -23.64 -1.74
N LYS A 339 23.11 -24.43 -2.80
CA LYS A 339 21.98 -25.23 -3.28
C LYS A 339 21.77 -26.50 -2.44
N LEU A 340 22.84 -27.07 -1.91
CA LEU A 340 22.81 -28.26 -1.06
C LEU A 340 22.25 -27.99 0.33
N ILE A 341 22.63 -26.87 0.96
CA ILE A 341 22.12 -26.49 2.29
C ILE A 341 20.58 -26.35 2.29
N GLY A 342 19.99 -26.00 1.14
CA GLY A 342 18.57 -25.78 0.99
C GLY A 342 18.03 -24.65 1.88
N GLY A 343 16.70 -24.48 1.89
CA GLY A 343 16.02 -23.55 2.81
C GLY A 343 16.18 -22.06 2.50
N VAL A 344 16.91 -21.67 1.45
CA VAL A 344 17.12 -20.28 1.02
C VAL A 344 16.46 -20.01 -0.33
N GLY A 345 15.31 -19.32 -0.31
CA GLY A 345 14.54 -19.00 -1.51
C GLY A 345 14.10 -20.24 -2.30
N LEU A 346 14.09 -20.12 -3.63
CA LEU A 346 13.87 -21.24 -4.55
C LEU A 346 15.18 -21.92 -4.99
N TRP A 347 16.27 -21.70 -4.27
CA TRP A 347 17.60 -22.24 -4.58
C TRP A 347 17.91 -23.45 -3.73
N SER A 348 17.44 -24.61 -4.16
CA SER A 348 17.58 -25.87 -3.42
C SER A 348 17.54 -27.07 -4.36
N ILE A 349 18.14 -28.19 -3.96
CA ILE A 349 17.98 -29.50 -4.64
C ILE A 349 16.75 -30.27 -4.09
N ASN A 350 16.09 -29.74 -3.06
CA ASN A 350 14.97 -30.39 -2.39
C ASN A 350 13.73 -30.55 -3.29
N ASP A 351 13.17 -31.75 -3.36
CA ASP A 351 11.96 -32.06 -4.14
C ASP A 351 10.73 -31.24 -3.72
N LYS A 352 10.66 -30.78 -2.47
CA LYS A 352 9.55 -29.98 -1.94
C LYS A 352 9.32 -28.65 -2.64
N ILE A 353 10.28 -28.17 -3.45
CA ILE A 353 10.13 -26.92 -4.21
C ILE A 353 9.83 -27.14 -5.70
N LYS A 354 9.73 -28.38 -6.17
CA LYS A 354 9.48 -28.68 -7.61
C LYS A 354 8.05 -28.33 -8.04
N ASP A 355 7.09 -28.41 -7.12
CA ASP A 355 5.67 -28.16 -7.38
C ASP A 355 5.27 -26.68 -7.25
N ILE A 356 6.09 -25.77 -7.77
CA ILE A 356 5.71 -24.35 -7.81
C ILE A 356 4.47 -24.13 -8.67
N ASN A 357 3.52 -23.34 -8.17
CA ASN A 357 2.39 -22.88 -8.96
C ASN A 357 2.57 -21.41 -9.34
N VAL A 358 2.75 -21.14 -10.64
CA VAL A 358 2.85 -19.78 -11.19
C VAL A 358 1.45 -19.26 -11.49
N MET A 359 0.94 -18.41 -10.60
CA MET A 359 -0.42 -17.88 -10.65
C MET A 359 -0.61 -16.83 -11.74
N SER A 360 0.35 -15.93 -11.88
CA SER A 360 0.32 -14.89 -12.91
C SER A 360 1.73 -14.42 -13.27
N VAL A 361 1.91 -13.95 -14.49
CA VAL A 361 3.13 -13.29 -14.95
C VAL A 361 2.74 -11.93 -15.51
N THR A 362 3.48 -10.90 -15.13
CA THR A 362 3.30 -9.54 -15.65
C THR A 362 4.65 -8.96 -16.04
N LEU A 363 4.73 -8.38 -17.23
CA LEU A 363 5.84 -7.52 -17.62
C LEU A 363 5.80 -6.24 -16.80
N THR A 364 6.95 -5.88 -16.23
CA THR A 364 7.13 -4.69 -15.37
C THR A 364 8.06 -3.65 -15.99
N GLY A 365 8.58 -3.91 -17.19
CA GLY A 365 9.46 -3.03 -17.96
C GLY A 365 10.05 -3.78 -19.15
N ILE A 366 10.89 -3.12 -19.94
CA ILE A 366 11.62 -3.81 -21.03
C ILE A 366 12.50 -4.89 -20.40
N ASN A 367 12.41 -6.11 -20.92
CA ASN A 367 13.19 -7.24 -20.44
C ASN A 367 13.00 -7.55 -18.95
N LYS A 368 11.91 -7.10 -18.32
CA LYS A 368 11.61 -7.32 -16.91
C LYS A 368 10.23 -7.92 -16.74
N ALA A 369 10.14 -8.97 -15.95
CA ALA A 369 8.88 -9.59 -15.58
C ALA A 369 8.85 -9.86 -14.08
N SER A 370 7.65 -9.89 -13.51
CA SER A 370 7.41 -10.41 -12.16
C SER A 370 6.38 -11.52 -12.26
N ALA A 371 6.69 -12.65 -11.66
CA ALA A 371 5.80 -13.78 -11.53
C ALA A 371 5.25 -13.81 -10.09
N ARG A 372 3.95 -14.01 -9.93
CA ARG A 372 3.32 -14.30 -8.65
C ARG A 372 3.19 -15.81 -8.51
N LEU A 373 3.78 -16.36 -7.44
CA LEU A 373 3.83 -17.79 -7.20
C LEU A 373 3.13 -18.16 -5.91
N SER A 374 2.73 -19.43 -5.83
CA SER A 374 2.38 -20.08 -4.58
C SER A 374 3.11 -21.41 -4.47
N LEU A 375 3.64 -21.72 -3.28
CA LEU A 375 4.30 -22.98 -2.97
C LEU A 375 4.01 -23.38 -1.52
N TYR A 376 3.89 -24.67 -1.22
CA TYR A 376 3.76 -25.12 0.16
C TYR A 376 5.05 -24.88 0.94
N SER A 377 4.94 -24.58 2.23
CA SER A 377 6.10 -24.36 3.08
C SER A 377 6.96 -25.62 3.18
N ASN A 378 8.28 -25.44 3.12
CA ASN A 378 9.27 -26.49 3.33
C ASN A 378 10.01 -26.39 4.68
N ILE A 379 9.78 -25.32 5.46
CA ILE A 379 10.35 -25.17 6.81
C ILE A 379 9.33 -25.20 7.94
N LEU A 380 8.04 -24.96 7.67
CA LEU A 380 6.98 -25.05 8.68
C LEU A 380 6.60 -26.52 8.91
N GLN A 381 6.22 -26.85 10.14
CA GLN A 381 5.68 -28.17 10.47
C GLN A 381 4.33 -28.41 9.80
N THR A 382 3.51 -27.37 9.68
CA THR A 382 2.21 -27.43 9.00
C THR A 382 2.36 -27.15 7.52
N ARG A 383 1.59 -27.88 6.70
CA ARG A 383 1.52 -27.68 5.25
C ARG A 383 0.78 -26.39 4.91
N SER A 384 1.47 -25.27 5.01
CA SER A 384 0.93 -23.93 4.71
C SER A 384 1.31 -23.47 3.31
N LYS A 385 0.36 -22.97 2.51
CA LYS A 385 0.65 -22.34 1.21
C LYS A 385 1.25 -20.94 1.44
N ILE A 386 2.33 -20.65 0.73
CA ILE A 386 3.10 -19.40 0.80
C ILE A 386 3.02 -18.71 -0.54
N TYR A 387 2.59 -17.44 -0.51
CA TYR A 387 2.50 -16.59 -1.69
C TYR A 387 3.67 -15.63 -1.71
N PHE A 388 4.27 -15.45 -2.88
CA PHE A 388 5.43 -14.60 -3.06
C PHE A 388 5.58 -14.18 -4.53
N SER A 389 6.50 -13.26 -4.79
CA SER A 389 6.83 -12.80 -6.13
C SER A 389 8.28 -13.09 -6.47
N VAL A 390 8.52 -13.46 -7.72
CA VAL A 390 9.86 -13.66 -8.28
C VAL A 390 10.02 -12.72 -9.45
N ASP A 391 11.08 -11.93 -9.42
CA ASP A 391 11.45 -11.05 -10.51
C ASP A 391 12.35 -11.81 -11.49
N LEU A 392 12.17 -11.51 -12.78
CA LEU A 392 12.94 -12.09 -13.87
C LEU A 392 13.45 -10.99 -14.79
N ASN A 393 14.67 -11.20 -15.29
CA ASN A 393 15.32 -10.31 -16.25
C ASN A 393 15.64 -11.09 -17.52
N LYS A 394 15.36 -10.50 -18.69
CA LYS A 394 15.73 -11.06 -19.99
C LYS A 394 17.14 -10.58 -20.35
N GLU A 395 18.08 -11.50 -20.41
CA GLU A 395 19.49 -11.23 -20.73
C GLU A 395 19.89 -12.11 -21.91
N ASN A 396 20.50 -11.53 -22.94
CA ASN A 396 20.91 -12.24 -24.17
C ASN A 396 19.74 -13.04 -24.78
N GLY A 397 18.55 -12.44 -24.80
CA GLY A 397 17.34 -13.06 -25.36
C GLY A 397 16.65 -14.10 -24.45
N GLN A 398 17.24 -14.47 -23.30
CA GLN A 398 16.70 -15.51 -22.42
C GLN A 398 16.22 -14.92 -21.10
N TRP A 399 15.05 -15.36 -20.62
CA TRP A 399 14.56 -15.02 -19.28
C TRP A 399 15.40 -15.74 -18.22
N LYS A 400 15.76 -14.99 -17.18
CA LYS A 400 16.56 -15.47 -16.06
C LYS A 400 15.97 -15.02 -14.73
N VAL A 401 16.10 -15.87 -13.72
CA VAL A 401 15.55 -15.68 -12.39
C VAL A 401 16.45 -14.73 -11.59
N ASN A 402 15.82 -13.76 -10.92
CA ASN A 402 16.46 -12.98 -9.87
C ASN A 402 16.43 -13.76 -8.55
N LEU A 403 17.54 -14.38 -8.16
CA LEU A 403 17.64 -15.19 -6.95
C LEU A 403 17.23 -14.43 -5.68
N PRO A 404 17.70 -13.19 -5.42
CA PRO A 404 17.28 -12.45 -4.22
C PRO A 404 15.77 -12.21 -4.12
N SER A 405 15.06 -12.02 -5.24
CA SER A 405 13.61 -11.88 -5.22
C SER A 405 12.89 -13.12 -4.67
N THR A 406 13.48 -14.32 -4.90
CA THR A 406 12.93 -15.59 -4.40
C THR A 406 13.00 -15.71 -2.87
N PHE A 407 13.83 -14.92 -2.19
CA PHE A 407 13.97 -14.97 -0.73
C PHE A 407 12.72 -14.55 0.01
N SER A 408 11.80 -13.84 -0.65
CA SER A 408 10.48 -13.55 -0.11
C SER A 408 9.71 -14.83 0.24
N TYR A 409 9.92 -15.96 -0.47
CA TYR A 409 9.36 -17.26 -0.11
C TYR A 409 9.84 -17.73 1.27
N THR A 410 11.16 -17.74 1.52
CA THR A 410 11.70 -18.12 2.83
C THR A 410 11.31 -17.10 3.90
N SER A 411 11.38 -15.80 3.61
CA SER A 411 11.01 -14.77 4.58
C SER A 411 9.55 -14.91 5.03
N ASN A 412 8.63 -15.15 4.08
CA ASN A 412 7.21 -15.33 4.38
C ASN A 412 6.92 -16.61 5.18
N GLN A 413 7.75 -17.65 5.03
CA GLN A 413 7.68 -18.83 5.89
C GLN A 413 8.20 -18.52 7.30
N VAL A 414 9.33 -17.82 7.40
CA VAL A 414 9.94 -17.44 8.67
C VAL A 414 9.00 -16.57 9.50
N PHE A 415 8.29 -15.62 8.88
CA PHE A 415 7.29 -14.80 9.58
C PHE A 415 6.12 -15.59 10.17
N LYS A 416 5.92 -16.84 9.74
CA LYS A 416 4.89 -17.75 10.28
C LYS A 416 5.43 -18.73 11.34
N VAL A 417 6.71 -18.63 11.70
CA VAL A 417 7.32 -19.47 12.74
C VAL A 417 7.13 -18.80 14.11
N GLY A 418 6.60 -19.54 15.09
CA GLY A 418 6.43 -19.05 16.46
C GLY A 418 5.37 -17.95 16.59
N ARG A 419 5.47 -17.13 17.63
CA ARG A 419 4.60 -15.96 17.81
C ARG A 419 4.99 -14.83 16.86
N PHE A 420 4.09 -13.86 16.70
CA PHE A 420 4.35 -12.66 15.89
C PHE A 420 5.71 -12.05 16.28
N THR A 421 6.57 -11.79 15.29
CA THR A 421 7.98 -11.32 15.41
C THR A 421 9.06 -12.31 15.88
N GLU A 422 8.71 -13.48 16.43
CA GLU A 422 9.72 -14.44 16.92
C GLU A 422 10.41 -15.19 15.77
N GLY A 423 9.72 -15.37 14.66
CA GLY A 423 10.17 -16.17 13.53
C GLY A 423 11.60 -15.89 13.06
N PRO A 424 11.99 -14.63 12.77
CA PRO A 424 13.36 -14.29 12.42
C PRO A 424 14.39 -14.72 13.45
N ARG A 425 14.14 -14.52 14.75
CA ARG A 425 15.05 -14.93 15.84
C ARG A 425 15.21 -16.45 15.86
N LEU A 426 14.10 -17.18 15.87
CA LEU A 426 14.09 -18.65 15.88
C LEU A 426 14.78 -19.24 14.65
N TYR A 427 14.59 -18.62 13.48
CA TYR A 427 15.27 -19.04 12.25
C TYR A 427 16.79 -18.81 12.34
N ARG A 428 17.25 -17.67 12.88
CA ARG A 428 18.69 -17.41 13.09
C ARG A 428 19.31 -18.38 14.10
N GLU A 429 18.58 -18.72 15.16
CA GLU A 429 18.99 -19.74 16.13
C GLU A 429 19.11 -21.11 15.49
N ARG A 430 18.12 -21.53 14.71
CA ARG A 430 18.17 -22.77 13.93
C ARG A 430 19.41 -22.80 13.03
N VAL A 431 19.70 -21.74 12.27
CA VAL A 431 20.88 -21.68 11.40
C VAL A 431 22.17 -21.89 12.21
N ARG A 432 22.30 -21.26 13.37
CA ARG A 432 23.47 -21.43 14.25
C ARG A 432 23.58 -22.87 14.78
N THR A 433 22.45 -23.46 15.17
CA THR A 433 22.39 -24.86 15.61
C THR A 433 22.78 -25.82 14.49
N ASP A 434 22.27 -25.61 13.27
CA ASP A 434 22.60 -26.42 12.10
C ASP A 434 24.10 -26.32 11.77
N LEU A 435 24.70 -25.13 11.87
CA LEU A 435 26.14 -24.92 11.69
C LEU A 435 27.00 -25.62 12.75
N LYS A 436 26.60 -25.56 14.02
CA LYS A 436 27.29 -26.30 15.08
C LYS A 436 27.28 -27.82 14.84
N LYS A 437 26.18 -28.36 14.30
CA LYS A 437 26.10 -29.79 13.94
C LYS A 437 27.03 -30.17 12.79
N LEU A 438 27.28 -29.25 11.85
CA LEU A 438 28.23 -29.48 10.75
C LEU A 438 29.68 -29.46 11.22
N ASP A 439 29.98 -28.73 12.29
CA ASP A 439 31.30 -28.72 12.91
C ASP A 439 31.47 -29.89 13.88
N LYS A 440 32.01 -31.01 13.37
CA LYS A 440 32.28 -32.22 14.15
C LYS A 440 33.15 -32.01 15.39
N LYS A 441 33.94 -30.92 15.43
CA LYS A 441 34.81 -30.61 16.58
C LYS A 441 34.12 -29.71 17.61
N ASN A 442 32.94 -29.18 17.30
CA ASN A 442 32.18 -28.24 18.13
C ASN A 442 33.01 -27.01 18.55
N GLN A 443 33.88 -26.53 17.67
CA GLN A 443 34.80 -25.40 17.88
C GLN A 443 34.28 -24.09 17.27
N THR A 444 33.12 -24.11 16.60
CA THR A 444 32.57 -22.94 15.92
C THR A 444 32.13 -21.89 16.92
N VAL A 445 32.91 -20.82 17.02
CA VAL A 445 32.58 -19.59 17.75
C VAL A 445 32.02 -18.58 16.75
N PHE A 446 30.78 -18.15 16.96
CA PHE A 446 30.15 -17.13 16.13
C PHE A 446 30.58 -15.72 16.58
N ALA A 447 30.92 -14.86 15.63
CA ALA A 447 31.19 -13.45 15.90
C ALA A 447 29.97 -12.78 16.58
N PRO A 448 30.14 -12.08 17.72
CA PRO A 448 29.05 -11.47 18.46
C PRO A 448 28.18 -10.53 17.63
N GLU A 449 28.77 -9.82 16.65
CA GLU A 449 28.04 -8.90 15.77
C GLU A 449 27.01 -9.60 14.88
N LEU A 450 27.16 -10.91 14.67
CA LEU A 450 26.25 -11.76 13.92
C LEU A 450 25.29 -12.54 14.83
N VAL A 451 25.39 -12.40 16.15
CA VAL A 451 24.46 -13.00 17.12
C VAL A 451 23.52 -11.91 17.63
N TYR A 452 22.53 -11.55 16.81
CA TYR A 452 21.45 -10.62 17.16
C TYR A 452 20.09 -11.19 16.80
#